data_AF-A0A978THA4-F1
#
_entry.id   AF-A0A978THA4-F1
#
_cell.length_a   1.000
_cell.length_b   1.000
_cell.length_c   1.000
_cell.angle_alpha   90.00
_cell.angle_beta   90.00
_cell.angle_gamma   90.00
#
_symmetry.space_group_name_H-M   'P 1'
#
loop_
_entity.id
_entity.type
_entity.pdbx_description
1 polymer ?
#
loop_
_entity_poly.entity_id
_entity_poly.type
_entity_poly.pdbx_seq_one_letter_code
_entity_poly.pdbx_strand_id
1 'polypeptide(L)'
;MPSLTDLNEEQLNQVLPLEHDVDHLSPKVIFSRFNITLAEIKSNLAKIGFSTADWDRNLGREERVRLHKYILSDLEVQRLIISKAFEKREVLTKYLAQVNLLENSDFGLVDLGTGATLHNALAAILETQNIKPPNSFYLGLRKVRSNKFDPPEPYLYNEIDRLGFMNIPGIITFLESVCSADHGSVVDYSYAHNSDEVHPVFKEESNQAVTDWGYPLVRTAILNFTDNLLLDSNLLNPFGDVRALIETLQKEFWLNPTLEESKAWGNFPLEDGWGKESKFLTLAAPYSFRDLPKLWWLVFKTGDVWLRRHWWHSASLKMSPPLLKITFCSGEKIIKLVKKSLKKL
;
A
#
# COMPACT_ATOMS: atom_id res chain seq x y z
N MET A 1 -7.29 -14.06 -4.92
CA MET A 1 -6.04 -14.31 -4.17
C MET A 1 -5.45 -15.68 -4.54
N PRO A 2 -4.54 -15.75 -5.52
CA PRO A 2 -3.99 -17.02 -6.01
C PRO A 2 -3.04 -17.72 -5.01
N SER A 3 -2.40 -16.98 -4.09
CA SER A 3 -1.46 -17.54 -3.11
C SER A 3 -2.11 -18.31 -1.95
N LEU A 4 -3.44 -18.27 -1.82
CA LEU A 4 -4.15 -18.86 -0.69
C LEU A 4 -4.34 -20.39 -0.88
N THR A 5 -3.62 -21.21 -0.11
CA THR A 5 -3.68 -22.69 -0.16
C THR A 5 -4.59 -23.31 0.88
N ASP A 6 -4.74 -22.65 2.00
CA ASP A 6 -5.58 -22.96 3.16
C ASP A 6 -6.22 -21.66 3.64
N LEU A 7 -7.16 -21.73 4.58
CA LEU A 7 -7.77 -20.54 5.17
C LEU A 7 -7.73 -20.64 6.70
N ASN A 8 -6.84 -19.85 7.30
CA ASN A 8 -6.72 -19.70 8.74
C ASN A 8 -6.91 -18.24 9.17
N GLU A 9 -6.88 -18.00 10.48
CA GLU A 9 -7.07 -16.67 11.07
C GLU A 9 -6.02 -15.65 10.61
N GLU A 10 -4.76 -16.08 10.42
CA GLU A 10 -3.71 -15.17 9.97
C GLU A 10 -3.94 -14.73 8.53
N GLN A 11 -4.25 -15.66 7.63
CA GLN A 11 -4.53 -15.37 6.23
C GLN A 11 -5.79 -14.51 6.08
N LEU A 12 -6.85 -14.81 6.82
CA LEU A 12 -8.07 -14.03 6.76
C LEU A 12 -7.85 -12.60 7.26
N ASN A 13 -7.05 -12.40 8.30
CA ASN A 13 -6.71 -11.06 8.80
C ASN A 13 -5.99 -10.17 7.77
N GLN A 14 -5.26 -10.75 6.81
CA GLN A 14 -4.66 -9.99 5.71
C GLN A 14 -5.72 -9.43 4.75
N VAL A 15 -6.85 -10.12 4.61
CA VAL A 15 -7.95 -9.76 3.69
C VAL A 15 -9.03 -8.93 4.39
N LEU A 16 -9.31 -9.26 5.65
CA LEU A 16 -10.34 -8.69 6.51
C LEU A 16 -9.70 -8.28 7.84
N PRO A 17 -8.93 -7.18 7.87
CA PRO A 17 -8.27 -6.74 9.10
C PRO A 17 -9.31 -6.28 10.13
N LEU A 18 -9.22 -6.82 11.34
CA LEU A 18 -10.12 -6.49 12.45
C LEU A 18 -9.71 -5.21 13.20
N GLU A 19 -8.42 -4.85 13.15
CA GLU A 19 -7.82 -3.80 13.98
C GLU A 19 -7.36 -2.55 13.20
N HIS A 20 -7.27 -2.65 11.86
CA HIS A 20 -6.80 -1.53 11.04
C HIS A 20 -7.96 -0.67 10.51
N ASP A 21 -7.80 0.64 10.62
CA ASP A 21 -8.62 1.63 9.91
C ASP A 21 -8.30 1.54 8.42
N VAL A 22 -9.00 0.63 7.74
CA VAL A 22 -9.24 0.77 6.30
C VAL A 22 -10.45 1.67 6.12
N ASP A 23 -10.26 2.75 5.34
CA ASP A 23 -11.27 3.80 5.15
C ASP A 23 -12.61 3.25 4.65
N HIS A 24 -12.58 2.14 3.89
CA HIS A 24 -13.77 1.46 3.41
C HIS A 24 -13.56 -0.05 3.24
N LEU A 25 -14.39 -0.86 3.92
CA LEU A 25 -14.39 -2.32 3.82
C LEU A 25 -15.83 -2.84 3.88
N SER A 26 -16.42 -3.10 2.72
CA SER A 26 -17.78 -3.64 2.55
C SER A 26 -17.75 -5.14 2.22
N PRO A 27 -18.88 -5.87 2.34
CA PRO A 27 -18.96 -7.26 1.87
C PRO A 27 -18.50 -7.40 0.42
N LYS A 28 -18.89 -6.48 -0.47
CA LYS A 28 -18.45 -6.49 -1.87
C LYS A 28 -16.93 -6.44 -1.99
N VAL A 29 -16.27 -5.50 -1.30
CA VAL A 29 -14.82 -5.36 -1.33
C VAL A 29 -14.15 -6.64 -0.82
N ILE A 30 -14.62 -7.19 0.30
CA ILE A 30 -14.03 -8.40 0.90
C ILE A 30 -14.13 -9.60 -0.05
N PHE A 31 -15.33 -9.91 -0.54
CA PHE A 31 -15.52 -11.10 -1.37
C PHE A 31 -14.96 -10.96 -2.78
N SER A 32 -14.85 -9.73 -3.31
CA SER A 32 -14.14 -9.49 -4.57
C SER A 32 -12.65 -9.91 -4.48
N ARG A 33 -11.99 -9.79 -3.31
CA ARG A 33 -10.60 -10.23 -3.11
C ARG A 33 -10.45 -11.76 -3.24
N PHE A 34 -11.50 -12.48 -2.88
CA PHE A 34 -11.61 -13.93 -3.06
C PHE A 34 -12.13 -14.32 -4.46
N ASN A 35 -12.36 -13.37 -5.36
CA ASN A 35 -12.99 -13.61 -6.66
C ASN A 35 -14.37 -14.29 -6.53
N ILE A 36 -15.15 -13.84 -5.55
CA ILE A 36 -16.51 -14.31 -5.27
C ILE A 36 -17.48 -13.16 -5.48
N THR A 37 -18.51 -13.39 -6.30
CA THR A 37 -19.61 -12.45 -6.47
C THR A 37 -20.59 -12.55 -5.30
N LEU A 38 -21.27 -11.45 -4.97
CA LEU A 38 -22.24 -11.46 -3.88
C LEU A 38 -23.49 -12.32 -4.18
N ALA A 39 -23.74 -12.62 -5.46
CA ALA A 39 -24.77 -13.56 -5.86
C ALA A 39 -24.45 -15.00 -5.41
N GLU A 40 -23.18 -15.42 -5.52
CA GLU A 40 -22.72 -16.76 -5.13
C GLU A 40 -22.84 -17.03 -3.62
N ILE A 41 -22.77 -15.98 -2.79
CA ILE A 41 -22.81 -16.09 -1.32
C ILE A 41 -24.03 -15.41 -0.69
N LYS A 42 -25.04 -15.05 -1.49
CA LYS A 42 -26.20 -14.28 -1.02
C LYS A 42 -26.90 -14.95 0.16
N SER A 43 -27.13 -16.26 0.07
CA SER A 43 -27.75 -17.05 1.13
C SER A 43 -26.87 -17.10 2.38
N ASN A 44 -25.56 -17.26 2.23
CA ASN A 44 -24.59 -17.25 3.33
C ASN A 44 -24.55 -15.92 4.07
N LEU A 45 -24.57 -14.79 3.34
CA LEU A 45 -24.62 -13.45 3.93
C LEU A 45 -25.93 -13.20 4.69
N ALA A 46 -27.06 -13.67 4.15
CA ALA A 46 -28.36 -13.55 4.83
C ALA A 46 -28.39 -14.32 6.15
N LYS A 47 -27.74 -15.50 6.25
CA LYS A 47 -27.65 -16.30 7.49
C LYS A 47 -27.01 -15.53 8.65
N ILE A 48 -26.12 -14.57 8.36
CA ILE A 48 -25.42 -13.75 9.37
C ILE A 48 -25.95 -12.31 9.45
N GLY A 49 -27.13 -12.07 8.89
CA GLY A 49 -27.88 -10.82 9.02
C GLY A 49 -27.47 -9.71 8.05
N PHE A 50 -26.72 -10.01 6.98
CA PHE A 50 -26.45 -9.02 5.93
C PHE A 50 -27.52 -9.09 4.84
N SER A 51 -28.12 -7.93 4.56
CA SER A 51 -29.05 -7.74 3.44
C SER A 51 -28.33 -7.24 2.20
N THR A 52 -29.03 -7.18 1.07
CA THR A 52 -28.49 -6.56 -0.16
C THR A 52 -28.17 -5.08 0.01
N ALA A 53 -28.82 -4.38 0.94
CA ALA A 53 -28.53 -2.97 1.23
C ALA A 53 -27.17 -2.79 1.93
N ASP A 54 -26.61 -3.85 2.53
CA ASP A 54 -25.33 -3.79 3.25
C ASP A 54 -24.12 -4.03 2.34
N TRP A 55 -24.34 -4.47 1.10
CA TRP A 55 -23.30 -5.00 0.22
C TRP A 55 -22.18 -4.01 -0.12
N ASP A 56 -22.52 -2.74 -0.30
CA ASP A 56 -21.57 -1.65 -0.57
C ASP A 56 -21.31 -0.78 0.68
N ARG A 57 -21.98 -1.05 1.80
CA ARG A 57 -21.84 -0.27 3.04
C ARG A 57 -20.54 -0.63 3.74
N ASN A 58 -19.83 0.38 4.26
CA ASN A 58 -18.68 0.13 5.12
C ASN A 58 -19.11 -0.63 6.39
N LEU A 59 -18.44 -1.73 6.68
CA LEU A 59 -18.74 -2.57 7.84
C LEU A 59 -18.14 -1.97 9.11
N GLY A 60 -18.95 -1.92 10.17
CA GLY A 60 -18.48 -1.62 11.52
C GLY A 60 -17.66 -2.77 12.13
N ARG A 61 -16.95 -2.50 13.23
CA ARG A 61 -16.05 -3.49 13.87
C ARG A 61 -16.75 -4.80 14.23
N GLU A 62 -17.93 -4.73 14.85
CA GLU A 62 -18.68 -5.93 15.25
C GLU A 62 -19.12 -6.76 14.04
N GLU A 63 -19.48 -6.08 12.95
CA GLU A 63 -19.89 -6.72 11.69
C GLU A 63 -18.70 -7.42 11.03
N ARG A 64 -17.51 -6.79 11.05
CA ARG A 64 -16.26 -7.40 10.58
C ARG A 64 -15.91 -8.64 11.40
N VAL A 65 -16.00 -8.57 12.74
CA VAL A 65 -15.75 -9.72 13.63
C VAL A 65 -16.74 -10.86 13.35
N ARG A 66 -18.03 -10.54 13.19
CA ARG A 66 -19.07 -11.52 12.86
C ARG A 66 -18.79 -12.21 11.52
N LEU A 67 -18.47 -11.43 10.49
CA LEU A 67 -18.13 -11.96 9.16
C LEU A 67 -16.85 -12.80 9.20
N HIS A 68 -15.82 -12.34 9.92
CA HIS A 68 -14.56 -13.05 10.10
C HIS A 68 -14.76 -14.42 10.74
N LYS A 69 -15.49 -14.47 11.87
CA LYS A 69 -15.84 -15.72 12.54
C LYS A 69 -16.63 -16.65 11.63
N TYR A 70 -17.59 -16.10 10.88
CA TYR A 70 -18.41 -16.89 9.96
C TYR A 70 -17.57 -17.57 8.88
N ILE A 71 -16.71 -16.81 8.18
CA ILE A 71 -15.81 -17.33 7.13
C ILE A 71 -14.93 -18.46 7.68
N LEU A 72 -14.40 -18.33 8.91
CA LEU A 72 -13.58 -19.38 9.53
C LEU A 72 -14.37 -20.61 10.04
N SER A 73 -15.69 -20.51 10.16
CA SER A 73 -16.53 -21.60 10.69
C SER A 73 -17.35 -22.34 9.63
N ASP A 74 -17.66 -21.68 8.51
CA ASP A 74 -18.54 -22.23 7.47
C ASP A 74 -17.72 -22.96 6.39
N LEU A 75 -17.84 -24.28 6.34
CA LEU A 75 -17.09 -25.13 5.43
C LEU A 75 -17.46 -24.91 3.95
N GLU A 76 -18.69 -24.51 3.65
CA GLU A 76 -19.11 -24.24 2.26
C GLU A 76 -18.40 -23.00 1.74
N VAL A 77 -18.38 -21.93 2.54
CA VAL A 77 -17.69 -20.68 2.20
C VAL A 77 -16.19 -20.91 2.09
N GLN A 78 -15.58 -21.68 3.00
CA GLN A 78 -14.15 -22.01 2.91
C GLN A 78 -13.82 -22.76 1.63
N ARG A 79 -14.60 -23.81 1.30
CA ARG A 79 -14.39 -24.57 0.07
C ARG A 79 -14.52 -23.68 -1.17
N LEU A 80 -15.49 -22.77 -1.19
CA LEU A 80 -15.64 -21.82 -2.28
C LEU A 80 -14.42 -20.89 -2.41
N ILE A 81 -13.95 -20.31 -1.30
CA ILE A 81 -12.76 -19.45 -1.26
C ILE A 81 -11.52 -20.18 -1.80
N ILE A 82 -11.28 -21.41 -1.31
CA ILE A 82 -10.14 -22.22 -1.73
C ILE A 82 -10.26 -22.65 -3.19
N SER A 83 -11.45 -23.02 -3.67
CA SER A 83 -11.70 -23.34 -5.08
C SER A 83 -11.38 -22.16 -5.99
N LYS A 84 -11.87 -20.95 -5.66
CA LYS A 84 -11.59 -19.74 -6.44
C LYS A 84 -10.11 -19.37 -6.41
N ALA A 85 -9.44 -19.56 -5.27
CA ALA A 85 -8.00 -19.34 -5.15
C ALA A 85 -7.21 -20.32 -6.03
N PHE A 86 -7.61 -21.59 -6.07
CA PHE A 86 -7.02 -22.62 -6.93
C PHE A 86 -7.17 -22.27 -8.42
N GLU A 87 -8.39 -21.98 -8.87
CA GLU A 87 -8.67 -21.57 -10.27
C GLU A 87 -7.80 -20.38 -10.69
N LYS A 88 -7.68 -19.36 -9.83
CA LYS A 88 -6.83 -18.20 -10.10
C LYS A 88 -5.35 -18.51 -10.08
N ARG A 89 -4.91 -19.45 -9.24
CA ARG A 89 -3.52 -19.91 -9.22
C ARG A 89 -3.17 -20.60 -10.53
N GLU A 90 -4.03 -21.45 -11.07
CA GLU A 90 -3.74 -22.14 -12.34
C GLU A 90 -3.48 -21.13 -13.47
N VAL A 91 -4.31 -20.11 -13.60
CA VAL A 91 -4.15 -19.06 -14.61
C VAL A 91 -2.87 -18.27 -14.39
N LEU A 92 -2.58 -17.87 -13.14
CA LEU A 92 -1.36 -17.13 -12.82
C LEU A 92 -0.10 -17.98 -13.04
N THR A 93 -0.11 -19.26 -12.65
CA THR A 93 1.02 -20.17 -12.89
C THR A 93 1.31 -20.30 -14.37
N LYS A 94 0.28 -20.37 -15.23
CA LYS A 94 0.49 -20.34 -16.68
C LYS A 94 1.15 -19.05 -17.14
N TYR A 95 0.68 -17.89 -16.67
CA TYR A 95 1.31 -16.61 -16.98
C TYR A 95 2.79 -16.57 -16.54
N LEU A 96 3.09 -17.00 -15.30
CA LEU A 96 4.45 -17.05 -14.79
C LEU A 96 5.35 -17.97 -15.63
N ALA A 97 4.82 -19.09 -16.12
CA ALA A 97 5.54 -19.96 -17.04
C ALA A 97 5.83 -19.24 -18.36
N GLN A 98 4.84 -18.55 -18.95
CA GLN A 98 4.98 -17.83 -20.21
C GLN A 98 6.04 -16.71 -20.15
N VAL A 99 6.22 -16.07 -19.00
CA VAL A 99 7.26 -15.05 -18.79
C VAL A 99 8.57 -15.62 -18.22
N ASN A 100 8.75 -16.95 -18.28
CA ASN A 100 9.94 -17.70 -17.84
C ASN A 100 10.30 -17.54 -16.35
N LEU A 101 9.34 -17.15 -15.51
CA LEU A 101 9.55 -17.03 -14.05
C LEU A 101 9.49 -18.37 -13.31
N LEU A 102 9.09 -19.44 -14.00
CA LEU A 102 9.09 -20.81 -13.44
C LEU A 102 10.30 -21.64 -13.87
N GLU A 103 11.04 -21.22 -14.90
CA GLU A 103 12.13 -22.01 -15.49
C GLU A 103 13.45 -21.84 -14.74
N ASN A 104 13.67 -20.68 -14.12
CA ASN A 104 14.87 -20.41 -13.32
C ASN A 104 14.54 -19.54 -12.09
N SER A 105 15.10 -19.91 -10.94
CA SER A 105 15.02 -19.13 -9.69
C SER A 105 15.99 -17.94 -9.64
N ASP A 106 16.85 -17.76 -10.65
CA ASP A 106 17.81 -16.65 -10.74
C ASP A 106 17.15 -15.34 -11.24
N PHE A 107 16.07 -14.91 -10.59
CA PHE A 107 15.55 -13.56 -10.77
C PHE A 107 15.44 -12.83 -9.43
N GLY A 108 15.61 -11.51 -9.49
CA GLY A 108 15.44 -10.61 -8.37
C GLY A 108 14.06 -9.95 -8.41
N LEU A 109 13.31 -10.02 -7.32
CA LEU A 109 12.12 -9.20 -7.11
C LEU A 109 12.51 -7.92 -6.37
N VAL A 110 12.20 -6.74 -6.92
CA VAL A 110 12.41 -5.46 -6.24
C VAL A 110 11.06 -4.83 -5.93
N ASP A 111 10.82 -4.46 -4.67
CA ASP A 111 9.54 -3.90 -4.22
C ASP A 111 9.77 -2.71 -3.26
N LEU A 112 8.93 -1.67 -3.37
CA LEU A 112 8.96 -0.48 -2.52
C LEU A 112 8.19 -0.66 -1.21
N GLY A 113 7.38 -1.71 -1.14
CA GLY A 113 6.62 -2.11 0.03
C GLY A 113 7.53 -2.50 1.18
N THR A 114 6.92 -2.65 2.36
CA THR A 114 7.67 -2.91 3.59
C THR A 114 7.14 -4.10 4.39
N GLY A 115 6.11 -4.76 3.88
CA GLY A 115 5.42 -5.87 4.56
C GLY A 115 5.74 -7.25 4.01
N ALA A 116 6.61 -7.36 2.99
CA ALA A 116 6.91 -8.61 2.28
C ALA A 116 5.68 -9.35 1.72
N THR A 117 4.55 -8.66 1.53
CA THR A 117 3.28 -9.30 1.14
C THR A 117 3.33 -9.88 -0.26
N LEU A 118 3.93 -9.17 -1.23
CA LEU A 118 4.12 -9.68 -2.59
C LEU A 118 5.12 -10.85 -2.61
N HIS A 119 6.24 -10.72 -1.90
CA HIS A 119 7.23 -11.80 -1.75
C HIS A 119 6.57 -13.08 -1.24
N ASN A 120 5.85 -13.00 -0.12
CA ASN A 120 5.19 -14.15 0.48
C ASN A 120 4.12 -14.76 -0.42
N ALA A 121 3.34 -13.91 -1.12
CA ALA A 121 2.32 -14.39 -2.05
C ALA A 121 2.93 -15.14 -3.23
N LEU A 122 4.00 -14.61 -3.82
CA LEU A 122 4.72 -15.26 -4.92
C LEU A 122 5.43 -16.54 -4.44
N ALA A 123 6.11 -16.49 -3.30
CA ALA A 123 6.76 -17.64 -2.67
C ALA A 123 5.78 -18.81 -2.44
N ALA A 124 4.58 -18.52 -1.93
CA ALA A 124 3.54 -19.52 -1.73
C ALA A 124 3.07 -20.17 -3.06
N ILE A 125 3.00 -19.40 -4.15
CA ILE A 125 2.64 -19.93 -5.47
C ILE A 125 3.76 -20.81 -6.03
N LEU A 126 5.01 -20.34 -5.97
CA LEU A 126 6.19 -21.06 -6.44
C LEU A 126 6.40 -22.37 -5.68
N GLU A 127 6.13 -22.37 -4.37
CA GLU A 127 6.19 -23.59 -3.56
C GLU A 127 5.23 -24.67 -4.08
N THR A 128 4.03 -24.31 -4.57
CA THR A 128 3.11 -25.30 -5.16
C THR A 128 3.65 -25.96 -6.43
N GLN A 129 4.66 -25.34 -7.05
CA GLN A 129 5.38 -25.84 -8.22
C GLN A 129 6.74 -26.46 -7.83
N ASN A 130 7.03 -26.60 -6.54
CA ASN A 130 8.34 -27.02 -6.01
C ASN A 130 9.51 -26.10 -6.44
N ILE A 131 9.23 -24.82 -6.64
CA ILE A 131 10.21 -23.80 -7.02
C ILE A 131 10.56 -22.97 -5.77
N LYS A 132 11.84 -22.62 -5.62
CA LYS A 132 12.30 -21.78 -4.51
C LYS A 132 11.75 -20.36 -4.63
N PRO A 133 11.47 -19.68 -3.50
CA PRO A 133 11.17 -18.25 -3.50
C PRO A 133 12.27 -17.42 -4.19
N PRO A 134 11.93 -16.27 -4.79
CA PRO A 134 12.91 -15.42 -5.45
C PRO A 134 13.75 -14.64 -4.44
N ASN A 135 14.99 -14.32 -4.83
CA ASN A 135 15.77 -13.31 -4.13
C ASN A 135 15.02 -11.98 -4.22
N SER A 136 14.68 -11.40 -3.08
CA SER A 136 13.77 -10.25 -3.02
C SER A 136 14.42 -9.10 -2.28
N PHE A 137 14.43 -7.93 -2.90
CA PHE A 137 15.03 -6.70 -2.39
C PHE A 137 13.94 -5.69 -2.10
N TYR A 138 13.85 -5.26 -0.86
CA TYR A 138 12.79 -4.38 -0.37
C TYR A 138 13.41 -3.07 0.13
N LEU A 139 12.70 -1.97 -0.07
CA LEU A 139 13.15 -0.67 0.40
C LEU A 139 13.41 -0.64 1.91
N GLY A 140 12.55 -1.31 2.69
CA GLY A 140 12.75 -1.54 4.11
C GLY A 140 11.80 -2.62 4.61
N LEU A 141 12.10 -3.22 5.76
CA LEU A 141 11.30 -4.31 6.30
C LEU A 141 10.68 -3.90 7.64
N ARG A 142 9.34 -3.81 7.69
CA ARG A 142 8.60 -3.66 8.94
C ARG A 142 8.52 -4.99 9.66
N LYS A 143 8.16 -4.99 10.95
CA LYS A 143 7.93 -6.23 11.69
C LYS A 143 6.79 -7.04 11.05
N VAL A 144 7.14 -8.04 10.25
CA VAL A 144 6.17 -8.97 9.66
C VAL A 144 5.85 -10.05 10.69
N ARG A 145 4.60 -10.55 10.69
CA ARG A 145 4.23 -11.73 11.48
C ARG A 145 4.98 -12.95 10.94
N SER A 146 5.04 -14.01 11.75
CA SER A 146 5.75 -15.27 11.46
C SER A 146 5.51 -15.72 10.01
N ASN A 147 6.55 -15.70 9.18
CA ASN A 147 6.44 -16.15 7.80
C ASN A 147 7.07 -17.54 7.64
N LYS A 148 6.48 -18.33 6.74
CA LYS A 148 7.01 -19.63 6.31
C LYS A 148 8.31 -19.52 5.51
N PHE A 149 8.51 -18.37 4.86
CA PHE A 149 9.62 -18.11 3.94
C PHE A 149 10.64 -17.15 4.57
N ASP A 150 11.89 -17.25 4.11
CA ASP A 150 12.95 -16.34 4.52
C ASP A 150 12.58 -14.89 4.16
N PRO A 151 12.88 -13.92 5.04
CA PRO A 151 12.53 -12.53 4.78
C PRO A 151 13.31 -11.97 3.57
N PRO A 152 12.72 -11.01 2.83
CA PRO A 152 13.44 -10.31 1.78
C PRO A 152 14.59 -9.46 2.35
N GLU A 153 15.57 -9.15 1.53
CA GLU A 153 16.70 -8.31 1.86
C GLU A 153 16.30 -6.82 1.91
N PRO A 154 16.42 -6.13 3.05
CA PRO A 154 16.04 -4.72 3.18
C PRO A 154 17.19 -3.77 2.86
N TYR A 155 16.88 -2.63 2.22
CA TYR A 155 17.87 -1.60 1.87
C TYR A 155 18.07 -0.53 2.96
N LEU A 156 17.01 0.24 3.30
CA LEU A 156 17.09 1.40 4.20
C LEU A 156 17.05 1.01 5.68
N TYR A 157 16.18 0.07 6.05
CA TYR A 157 15.98 -0.33 7.43
C TYR A 157 15.39 -1.73 7.58
N ASN A 158 15.64 -2.33 8.74
CA ASN A 158 15.03 -3.57 9.19
C ASN A 158 14.50 -3.37 10.62
N GLU A 159 13.18 -3.33 10.77
CA GLU A 159 12.51 -3.09 12.05
C GLU A 159 12.61 -4.30 13.00
N ILE A 160 12.73 -5.53 12.46
CA ILE A 160 12.87 -6.76 13.25
C ILE A 160 14.17 -6.69 14.06
N ASP A 161 15.26 -6.36 13.37
CA ASP A 161 16.60 -6.27 13.95
C ASP A 161 16.93 -4.87 14.50
N ARG A 162 16.02 -3.90 14.30
CA ARG A 162 16.19 -2.48 14.65
C ARG A 162 17.42 -1.85 14.01
N LEU A 163 17.69 -2.18 12.75
CA LEU A 163 18.83 -1.72 11.98
C LEU A 163 18.41 -0.67 10.93
N GLY A 164 19.34 0.23 10.61
CA GLY A 164 19.18 1.24 9.55
C GLY A 164 18.30 2.42 9.93
N PHE A 165 17.73 3.08 8.91
CA PHE A 165 17.04 4.36 8.99
C PHE A 165 15.52 4.19 9.14
N MET A 166 15.06 3.82 10.33
CA MET A 166 13.64 3.45 10.58
C MET A 166 12.63 4.60 10.48
N ASN A 167 13.06 5.86 10.66
CA ASN A 167 12.15 7.00 10.86
C ASN A 167 12.32 8.07 9.77
N ILE A 168 12.26 7.66 8.49
CA ILE A 168 12.30 8.59 7.36
C ILE A 168 10.86 8.99 6.99
N PRO A 169 10.42 10.24 7.24
CA PRO A 169 9.04 10.65 7.02
C PRO A 169 8.62 10.56 5.56
N GLY A 170 7.49 9.90 5.30
CA GLY A 170 6.86 9.87 3.97
C GLY A 170 7.64 9.19 2.86
N ILE A 171 8.76 8.53 3.15
CA ILE A 171 9.64 7.94 2.12
C ILE A 171 8.89 6.95 1.23
N ILE A 172 8.03 6.11 1.81
CA ILE A 172 7.23 5.13 1.07
C ILE A 172 6.26 5.85 0.13
N THR A 173 5.48 6.79 0.65
CA THR A 173 4.53 7.59 -0.15
C THR A 173 5.24 8.33 -1.29
N PHE A 174 6.39 8.93 -1.02
CA PHE A 174 7.17 9.63 -2.03
C PHE A 174 7.66 8.68 -3.12
N LEU A 175 8.25 7.55 -2.75
CA LEU A 175 8.74 6.58 -3.74
C LEU A 175 7.62 5.90 -4.52
N GLU A 176 6.49 5.59 -3.88
CA GLU A 176 5.28 5.13 -4.59
C GLU A 176 4.81 6.14 -5.65
N SER A 177 4.89 7.45 -5.35
CA SER A 177 4.54 8.49 -6.33
C SER A 177 5.54 8.60 -7.49
N VAL A 178 6.84 8.41 -7.23
CA VAL A 178 7.90 8.44 -8.24
C VAL A 178 7.87 7.19 -9.13
N CYS A 179 7.54 6.04 -8.55
CA CYS A 179 7.52 4.74 -9.23
C CYS A 179 6.13 4.33 -9.71
N SER A 180 5.18 5.27 -9.77
CA SER A 180 3.83 4.99 -10.30
C SER A 180 3.88 4.60 -11.77
N ALA A 181 3.02 3.66 -12.17
CA ALA A 181 2.91 3.25 -13.56
C ALA A 181 2.07 4.24 -14.38
N ASP A 182 2.33 4.27 -15.70
CA ASP A 182 1.52 4.96 -16.70
C ASP A 182 0.27 4.17 -17.12
N HIS A 183 0.11 2.95 -16.61
CA HIS A 183 -1.06 2.09 -16.77
C HIS A 183 -1.72 1.79 -15.41
N GLY A 184 -2.94 1.26 -15.44
CA GLY A 184 -3.64 0.85 -14.23
C GLY A 184 -2.99 -0.35 -13.53
N SER A 185 -3.37 -0.58 -12.28
CA SER A 185 -2.99 -1.79 -11.53
C SER A 185 -3.51 -3.07 -12.21
N VAL A 186 -2.75 -4.16 -12.13
CA VAL A 186 -3.21 -5.50 -12.56
C VAL A 186 -4.26 -6.01 -11.57
N VAL A 187 -5.47 -6.32 -12.06
CA VAL A 187 -6.60 -6.78 -11.24
C VAL A 187 -6.93 -8.25 -11.43
N ASP A 188 -6.48 -8.85 -12.53
CA ASP A 188 -6.70 -10.26 -12.83
C ASP A 188 -5.70 -10.76 -13.90
N TYR A 189 -5.76 -12.06 -14.19
CA TYR A 189 -5.13 -12.69 -15.34
C TYR A 189 -6.18 -13.51 -16.08
N SER A 190 -6.16 -13.47 -17.41
CA SER A 190 -7.12 -14.20 -18.25
C SER A 190 -6.50 -14.68 -19.55
N TYR A 191 -7.01 -15.79 -20.08
CA TYR A 191 -6.69 -16.26 -21.41
C TYR A 191 -7.10 -15.24 -22.48
N ALA A 192 -6.24 -15.02 -23.47
CA ALA A 192 -6.58 -14.30 -24.68
C ALA A 192 -7.67 -15.06 -25.44
N HIS A 193 -8.42 -14.33 -26.26
CA HIS A 193 -9.51 -14.92 -27.00
C HIS A 193 -8.98 -15.94 -28.02
N ASN A 194 -9.41 -17.19 -27.90
CA ASN A 194 -9.02 -18.31 -28.76
C ASN A 194 -7.51 -18.65 -28.75
N SER A 195 -6.80 -18.36 -27.66
CA SER A 195 -5.42 -18.82 -27.48
C SER A 195 -5.18 -19.37 -26.07
N ASP A 196 -4.09 -20.13 -25.91
CA ASP A 196 -3.57 -20.56 -24.60
C ASP A 196 -2.74 -19.47 -23.91
N GLU A 197 -2.66 -18.27 -24.50
CA GLU A 197 -1.87 -17.17 -23.97
C GLU A 197 -2.61 -16.48 -22.82
N VAL A 198 -2.00 -16.31 -21.65
CA VAL A 198 -2.56 -15.53 -20.56
C VAL A 198 -2.01 -14.10 -20.60
N HIS A 199 -2.90 -13.12 -20.43
CA HIS A 199 -2.53 -11.71 -20.29
C HIS A 199 -2.98 -11.14 -18.94
N PRO A 200 -2.24 -10.16 -18.40
CA PRO A 200 -2.71 -9.36 -17.28
C PRO A 200 -3.94 -8.55 -17.69
N VAL A 201 -4.94 -8.51 -16.81
CA VAL A 201 -6.11 -7.64 -16.94
C VAL A 201 -5.86 -6.41 -16.08
N PHE A 202 -5.79 -5.25 -16.71
CA PHE A 202 -5.60 -3.98 -16.02
C PHE A 202 -6.92 -3.38 -15.56
N LYS A 203 -6.88 -2.61 -14.46
CA LYS A 203 -8.02 -1.81 -14.00
C LYS A 203 -8.47 -0.80 -15.07
N GLU A 204 -7.48 -0.18 -15.70
CA GLU A 204 -7.60 0.79 -16.78
C GLU A 204 -6.35 0.65 -17.67
N GLU A 205 -6.50 0.89 -18.97
CA GLU A 205 -5.38 0.77 -19.92
C GLU A 205 -4.28 1.80 -19.66
N SER A 206 -4.68 3.01 -19.25
CA SER A 206 -3.78 4.12 -18.94
C SER A 206 -4.15 4.77 -17.61
N ASN A 207 -3.15 5.12 -16.80
CA ASN A 207 -3.34 5.92 -15.60
C ASN A 207 -3.36 7.41 -15.98
N GLN A 208 -4.53 7.86 -16.45
CA GLN A 208 -4.69 9.22 -16.96
C GLN A 208 -4.47 10.27 -15.87
N ALA A 209 -4.88 9.99 -14.63
CA ALA A 209 -4.70 10.92 -13.52
C ALA A 209 -3.21 11.24 -13.27
N VAL A 210 -2.36 10.21 -13.21
CA VAL A 210 -0.91 10.36 -13.03
C VAL A 210 -0.26 11.02 -14.26
N THR A 211 -0.76 10.70 -15.46
CA THR A 211 -0.30 11.34 -16.70
C THR A 211 -0.60 12.84 -16.72
N ASP A 212 -1.84 13.22 -16.43
CA ASP A 212 -2.32 14.62 -16.40
C ASP A 212 -1.62 15.44 -15.31
N TRP A 213 -1.22 14.80 -14.20
CA TRP A 213 -0.43 15.43 -13.16
C TRP A 213 0.97 15.86 -13.65
N GLY A 214 1.50 15.21 -14.70
CA GLY A 214 2.81 15.52 -15.28
C GLY A 214 3.86 14.43 -15.09
N TYR A 215 3.45 13.19 -14.81
CA TYR A 215 4.38 12.08 -14.59
C TYR A 215 5.38 11.82 -15.74
N PRO A 216 5.01 11.96 -17.03
CA PRO A 216 5.98 11.78 -18.12
C PRO A 216 7.20 12.71 -18.01
N LEU A 217 7.01 13.95 -17.54
CA LEU A 217 8.11 14.89 -17.31
C LEU A 217 9.00 14.44 -16.16
N VAL A 218 8.40 14.04 -15.03
CA VAL A 218 9.12 13.52 -13.86
C VAL A 218 9.95 12.30 -14.22
N ARG A 219 9.33 11.31 -14.88
CA ARG A 219 9.99 10.09 -15.32
C ARG A 219 11.16 10.40 -16.26
N THR A 220 10.94 11.26 -17.25
CA THR A 220 12.00 11.67 -18.19
C THR A 220 13.15 12.38 -17.46
N ALA A 221 12.86 13.26 -16.51
CA ALA A 221 13.89 13.95 -15.73
C ALA A 221 14.74 12.97 -14.91
N ILE A 222 14.11 11.97 -14.27
CA ILE A 222 14.81 10.94 -13.48
C ILE A 222 15.68 10.04 -14.38
N LEU A 223 15.14 9.59 -15.52
CA LEU A 223 15.89 8.77 -16.46
C LEU A 223 17.07 9.56 -17.04
N ASN A 224 16.85 10.80 -17.47
CA ASN A 224 17.92 11.67 -17.95
C ASN A 224 18.98 11.88 -16.87
N PHE A 225 18.58 12.15 -15.62
CA PHE A 225 19.55 12.26 -14.52
C PHE A 225 20.37 10.98 -14.36
N THR A 226 19.72 9.82 -14.36
CA THR A 226 20.37 8.51 -14.19
C THR A 226 21.33 8.19 -15.34
N ASP A 227 20.91 8.44 -16.58
CA ASP A 227 21.74 8.23 -17.78
C ASP A 227 22.97 9.15 -17.78
N ASN A 228 22.82 10.39 -17.29
CA ASN A 228 23.90 11.35 -17.20
C ASN A 228 24.80 11.16 -15.97
N LEU A 229 24.28 10.53 -14.91
CA LEU A 229 25.05 10.23 -13.70
C LEU A 229 26.25 9.34 -14.04
N LEU A 230 26.06 8.37 -14.96
CA LEU A 230 27.09 7.42 -15.39
C LEU A 230 28.13 8.01 -16.35
N LEU A 231 27.97 9.26 -16.81
CA LEU A 231 28.87 9.87 -17.80
C LEU A 231 30.20 10.33 -17.19
N ASP A 232 30.26 10.55 -15.88
CA ASP A 232 31.52 10.82 -15.17
C ASP A 232 31.68 9.86 -13.99
N SER A 233 32.40 8.77 -14.24
CA SER A 233 32.71 7.75 -13.23
C SER A 233 33.50 8.29 -12.03
N ASN A 234 34.11 9.48 -12.13
CA ASN A 234 34.82 10.10 -11.00
C ASN A 234 33.87 10.77 -10.01
N LEU A 235 32.65 11.11 -10.44
CA LEU A 235 31.61 11.67 -9.57
C LEU A 235 30.78 10.59 -8.87
N LEU A 236 31.00 9.32 -9.22
CA LEU A 236 30.25 8.20 -8.70
C LEU A 236 31.13 7.21 -7.93
N ASN A 237 30.69 6.90 -6.71
CA ASN A 237 31.08 5.66 -6.05
C ASN A 237 29.86 4.72 -6.03
N PRO A 238 29.78 3.72 -6.93
CA PRO A 238 28.65 2.79 -6.97
C PRO A 238 28.57 1.91 -5.71
N PHE A 239 29.64 1.85 -4.92
CA PHE A 239 29.70 1.16 -3.64
C PHE A 239 29.53 2.11 -2.44
N GLY A 240 29.29 3.40 -2.71
CA GLY A 240 29.06 4.41 -1.68
C GLY A 240 27.71 4.19 -1.00
N ASP A 241 27.70 4.17 0.33
CA ASP A 241 26.45 4.14 1.08
C ASP A 241 25.76 5.51 1.05
N VAL A 242 24.73 5.64 0.20
CA VAL A 242 23.95 6.87 0.05
C VAL A 242 22.76 6.96 1.00
N ARG A 243 22.53 5.97 1.87
CA ARG A 243 21.31 5.89 2.70
C ARG A 243 21.17 7.07 3.66
N ALA A 244 22.28 7.55 4.23
CA ALA A 244 22.28 8.75 5.09
C ALA A 244 21.91 10.02 4.32
N LEU A 245 22.35 10.13 3.06
CA LEU A 245 21.98 11.24 2.17
C LEU A 245 20.50 11.16 1.81
N ILE A 246 19.99 9.98 1.47
CA ILE A 246 18.56 9.74 1.19
C ILE A 246 17.72 10.17 2.39
N GLU A 247 18.09 9.76 3.61
CA GLU A 247 17.37 10.18 4.82
C GLU A 247 17.36 11.71 4.96
N THR A 248 18.52 12.36 4.76
CA THR A 248 18.66 13.82 4.92
C THR A 248 17.79 14.57 3.91
N LEU A 249 17.89 14.21 2.63
CA LEU A 249 17.12 14.84 1.55
C LEU A 249 15.62 14.61 1.74
N GLN A 250 15.23 13.38 2.08
CA GLN A 250 13.81 13.06 2.30
C GLN A 250 13.24 13.81 3.51
N LYS A 251 14.00 13.94 4.60
CA LYS A 251 13.57 14.72 5.77
C LYS A 251 13.37 16.20 5.40
N GLU A 252 14.29 16.78 4.64
CA GLU A 252 14.17 18.16 4.22
C GLU A 252 12.96 18.37 3.31
N PHE A 253 12.83 17.56 2.26
CA PHE A 253 11.69 17.60 1.35
C PHE A 253 10.37 17.43 2.12
N TRP A 254 10.25 16.40 2.95
CA TRP A 254 8.98 16.04 3.58
C TRP A 254 8.61 16.95 4.76
N LEU A 255 9.58 17.42 5.56
CA LEU A 255 9.28 18.23 6.73
C LEU A 255 9.27 19.73 6.43
N ASN A 256 10.09 20.18 5.48
CA ASN A 256 10.32 21.59 5.15
C ASN A 256 10.07 21.93 3.68
N PRO A 257 8.97 21.48 3.03
CA PRO A 257 8.78 21.74 1.62
C PRO A 257 8.69 23.24 1.30
N THR A 258 9.17 23.60 0.11
CA THR A 258 8.86 24.86 -0.56
C THR A 258 7.38 24.94 -0.92
N LEU A 259 6.91 26.13 -1.27
CA LEU A 259 5.51 26.29 -1.68
C LEU A 259 5.25 25.60 -3.02
N GLU A 260 6.24 25.62 -3.91
CA GLU A 260 6.27 24.99 -5.22
C GLU A 260 6.17 23.47 -5.10
N GLU A 261 7.03 22.84 -4.29
CA GLU A 261 6.97 21.39 -4.02
C GLU A 261 5.62 21.00 -3.42
N SER A 262 5.13 21.79 -2.47
CA SER A 262 3.84 21.53 -1.83
C SER A 262 2.68 21.54 -2.83
N LYS A 263 2.70 22.47 -3.80
CA LYS A 263 1.67 22.56 -4.84
C LYS A 263 1.79 21.46 -5.88
N ALA A 264 3.00 21.22 -6.38
CA ALA A 264 3.27 20.23 -7.42
C ALA A 264 2.97 18.83 -6.88
N TRP A 265 3.64 18.45 -5.80
CA TRP A 265 3.65 17.08 -5.31
C TRP A 265 2.52 16.80 -4.32
N GLY A 266 2.00 17.83 -3.65
CA GLY A 266 0.78 17.72 -2.84
C GLY A 266 -0.46 17.30 -3.65
N ASN A 267 -0.52 17.69 -4.92
CA ASN A 267 -1.62 17.33 -5.82
C ASN A 267 -1.41 15.99 -6.54
N PHE A 268 -0.37 15.22 -6.20
CA PHE A 268 -0.15 13.91 -6.80
C PHE A 268 -1.36 12.98 -6.56
N PRO A 269 -1.92 12.34 -7.60
CA PRO A 269 -3.08 11.47 -7.48
C PRO A 269 -2.62 10.07 -7.04
N LEU A 270 -2.43 9.88 -5.74
CA LEU A 270 -2.05 8.59 -5.18
C LEU A 270 -3.25 7.64 -5.20
N GLU A 271 -3.10 6.48 -5.84
CA GLU A 271 -4.08 5.41 -5.77
C GLU A 271 -3.97 4.69 -4.41
N ASP A 272 -5.02 4.77 -3.58
CA ASP A 272 -5.12 4.03 -2.32
C ASP A 272 -6.29 3.04 -2.37
N GLY A 273 -6.08 1.86 -1.82
CA GLY A 273 -7.02 0.74 -1.88
C GLY A 273 -6.52 -0.43 -2.73
N TRP A 274 -7.43 -1.34 -3.10
CA TRP A 274 -7.10 -2.62 -3.74
C TRP A 274 -7.99 -2.87 -4.96
N GLY A 275 -7.37 -3.30 -6.06
CA GLY A 275 -8.07 -3.76 -7.25
C GLY A 275 -9.01 -2.71 -7.84
N LYS A 276 -10.22 -3.13 -8.23
CA LYS A 276 -11.21 -2.24 -8.89
C LYS A 276 -11.79 -1.16 -7.96
N GLU A 277 -11.59 -1.27 -6.66
CA GLU A 277 -12.23 -0.42 -5.65
C GLU A 277 -11.30 0.65 -5.06
N SER A 278 -10.05 0.74 -5.55
CA SER A 278 -9.11 1.80 -5.17
C SER A 278 -9.53 3.17 -5.69
N LYS A 279 -9.12 4.22 -4.97
CA LYS A 279 -9.47 5.62 -5.21
C LYS A 279 -8.22 6.48 -5.26
N PHE A 280 -8.28 7.53 -6.08
CA PHE A 280 -7.24 8.55 -6.10
C PHE A 280 -7.43 9.56 -4.97
N LEU A 281 -6.36 9.79 -4.23
CA LEU A 281 -6.26 10.74 -3.13
C LEU A 281 -5.08 11.67 -3.37
N THR A 282 -5.24 12.95 -3.03
CA THR A 282 -4.11 13.88 -3.00
C THR A 282 -3.22 13.64 -1.78
N LEU A 283 -1.94 13.99 -1.88
CA LEU A 283 -1.03 13.92 -0.74
C LEU A 283 -1.23 15.09 0.24
N ALA A 284 -1.61 16.26 -0.26
CA ALA A 284 -1.83 17.45 0.56
C ALA A 284 -2.94 18.34 0.00
N ALA A 285 -3.56 19.12 0.88
CA ALA A 285 -4.46 20.22 0.51
C ALA A 285 -4.38 21.31 1.58
N PRO A 286 -4.61 22.60 1.24
CA PRO A 286 -4.60 23.66 2.23
C PRO A 286 -5.69 23.42 3.28
N TYR A 287 -5.35 23.71 4.54
CA TYR A 287 -6.31 23.65 5.64
C TYR A 287 -7.26 24.84 5.61
N SER A 288 -8.43 24.62 6.18
CA SER A 288 -9.42 25.63 6.51
C SER A 288 -9.55 25.79 8.03
N PHE A 289 -10.12 26.89 8.50
CA PHE A 289 -10.38 27.08 9.95
C PHE A 289 -11.28 26.00 10.55
N ARG A 290 -12.10 25.33 9.72
CA ARG A 290 -12.96 24.22 10.15
C ARG A 290 -12.17 22.97 10.51
N ASP A 291 -10.94 22.83 10.01
CA ASP A 291 -10.09 21.67 10.28
C ASP A 291 -9.39 21.77 11.65
N LEU A 292 -9.17 22.99 12.16
CA LEU A 292 -8.38 23.22 13.38
C LEU A 292 -8.81 22.38 14.59
N PRO A 293 -10.10 22.26 14.95
CA PRO A 293 -10.51 21.44 16.09
C PRO A 293 -10.11 19.97 15.92
N LYS A 294 -10.26 19.42 14.71
CA LYS A 294 -9.89 18.03 14.39
C LYS A 294 -8.37 17.86 14.44
N LEU A 295 -7.61 18.79 13.85
CA LEU A 295 -6.14 18.74 13.84
C LEU A 295 -5.58 18.79 15.26
N TRP A 296 -6.08 19.70 16.10
CA TRP A 296 -5.69 19.80 17.51
C TRP A 296 -6.05 18.56 18.32
N TRP A 297 -7.23 17.98 18.09
CA TRP A 297 -7.61 16.72 18.72
C TRP A 297 -6.67 15.57 18.32
N LEU A 298 -6.25 15.50 17.05
CA LEU A 298 -5.28 14.51 16.58
C LEU A 298 -3.91 14.68 17.25
N VAL A 299 -3.41 15.92 17.35
CA VAL A 299 -2.16 16.22 18.07
C VAL A 299 -2.28 15.80 19.54
N PHE A 300 -3.39 16.11 20.19
CA PHE A 300 -3.60 15.73 21.58
C PHE A 300 -3.60 14.21 21.75
N LYS A 301 -4.35 13.48 20.92
CA LYS A 301 -4.49 12.02 21.00
C LYS A 301 -3.19 11.31 20.63
N THR A 302 -2.64 11.59 19.45
CA THR A 302 -1.56 10.83 18.84
C THR A 302 -0.18 11.47 19.01
N GLY A 303 -0.12 12.79 19.23
CA GLY A 303 1.12 13.56 19.18
C GLY A 303 1.47 14.08 17.79
N ASP A 304 0.63 13.79 16.79
CA ASP A 304 0.90 14.03 15.37
C ASP A 304 -0.39 14.35 14.59
N VAL A 305 -0.26 14.68 13.29
CA VAL A 305 -1.35 15.11 12.41
C VAL A 305 -1.47 14.18 11.20
N TRP A 306 -2.30 13.15 11.36
CA TRP A 306 -2.62 12.21 10.28
C TRP A 306 -4.12 12.26 10.00
N LEU A 307 -4.54 13.07 9.01
CA LEU A 307 -5.95 13.13 8.63
C LEU A 307 -6.43 11.85 7.94
N ARG A 308 -5.52 11.19 7.21
CA ARG A 308 -5.71 9.94 6.49
C ARG A 308 -4.34 9.29 6.22
N ARG A 309 -4.34 8.06 5.74
CA ARG A 309 -3.15 7.37 5.25
C ARG A 309 -2.47 8.21 4.16
N HIS A 310 -1.13 8.22 4.14
CA HIS A 310 -0.29 8.98 3.20
C HIS A 310 -0.41 10.52 3.24
N TRP A 311 -1.16 11.10 4.18
CA TRP A 311 -1.32 12.57 4.27
C TRP A 311 -0.02 13.30 4.59
N TRP A 312 0.29 14.34 3.82
CA TRP A 312 1.48 15.17 3.97
C TRP A 312 1.16 16.50 4.66
N HIS A 313 1.34 16.51 5.98
CA HIS A 313 1.00 17.64 6.85
C HIS A 313 1.79 18.92 6.52
N SER A 314 3.13 18.83 6.40
CA SER A 314 3.97 20.01 6.17
C SER A 314 3.62 20.74 4.88
N ALA A 315 3.38 20.02 3.78
CA ALA A 315 2.92 20.62 2.52
C ALA A 315 1.54 21.29 2.66
N SER A 316 0.61 20.63 3.36
CA SER A 316 -0.72 21.19 3.63
C SER A 316 -0.65 22.50 4.42
N LEU A 317 0.19 22.55 5.45
CA LEU A 317 0.44 23.75 6.23
C LEU A 317 1.13 24.85 5.39
N LYS A 318 2.09 24.47 4.53
CA LYS A 318 2.78 25.42 3.64
C LYS A 318 1.80 26.11 2.68
N MET A 319 0.82 25.38 2.15
CA MET A 319 -0.23 25.91 1.26
C MET A 319 -1.34 26.70 1.97
N SER A 320 -1.48 26.55 3.29
CA SER A 320 -2.56 27.18 4.06
C SER A 320 -2.41 28.71 4.18
N PRO A 321 -3.46 29.47 4.51
CA PRO A 321 -3.36 30.90 4.78
C PRO A 321 -2.44 31.23 5.98
N PRO A 322 -1.67 32.34 5.98
CA PRO A 322 -0.72 32.66 7.05
C PRO A 322 -1.33 32.69 8.45
N LEU A 323 -2.52 33.29 8.61
CA LEU A 323 -3.20 33.37 9.90
C LEU A 323 -3.51 31.98 10.46
N LEU A 324 -3.98 31.07 9.60
CA LEU A 324 -4.28 29.69 10.01
C LEU A 324 -3.02 28.97 10.49
N LYS A 325 -1.89 29.15 9.79
CA LYS A 325 -0.60 28.54 10.22
C LYS A 325 -0.22 28.98 11.62
N ILE A 326 -0.30 30.29 11.88
CA ILE A 326 0.02 30.88 13.18
C ILE A 326 -0.90 30.31 14.25
N THR A 327 -2.20 30.26 13.99
CA THR A 327 -3.20 29.71 14.91
C THR A 327 -2.92 28.22 15.20
N PHE A 328 -2.70 27.42 14.16
CA PHE A 328 -2.43 25.99 14.30
C PHE A 328 -1.16 25.74 15.12
N CYS A 329 -0.02 26.32 14.74
CA CYS A 329 1.27 26.14 15.42
C CYS A 329 1.24 26.61 16.89
N SER A 330 0.50 27.67 17.18
CA SER A 330 0.33 28.14 18.56
C SER A 330 -0.49 27.14 19.39
N GLY A 331 -1.60 26.66 18.86
CA GLY A 331 -2.43 25.66 19.52
C GLY A 331 -1.71 24.32 19.71
N GLU A 332 -0.93 23.88 18.72
CA GLU A 332 -0.15 22.64 18.79
C GLU A 332 0.87 22.69 19.95
N LYS A 333 1.59 23.81 20.12
CA LYS A 333 2.52 24.01 21.24
C LYS A 333 1.80 23.93 22.59
N ILE A 334 0.65 24.59 22.72
CA ILE A 334 -0.16 24.56 23.95
C ILE A 334 -0.59 23.13 24.26
N ILE A 335 -1.10 22.40 23.27
CA ILE A 335 -1.55 21.01 23.42
C ILE A 335 -0.42 20.09 23.87
N LYS A 336 0.76 20.22 23.25
CA LYS A 336 1.96 19.44 23.63
C LYS A 336 2.40 19.76 25.06
N LEU A 337 2.32 21.01 25.50
CA LEU A 337 2.60 21.41 26.89
C LEU A 337 1.59 20.81 27.87
N VAL A 338 0.29 20.91 27.58
CA VAL A 338 -0.78 20.33 28.41
C VAL A 338 -0.61 18.82 28.55
N LYS A 339 -0.36 18.11 27.44
CA LYS A 339 -0.12 16.65 27.43
C LYS A 339 1.10 16.26 28.26
N LYS A 340 2.17 17.07 28.22
CA LYS A 340 3.37 16.86 29.03
C LYS A 340 3.10 17.03 30.52
N SER A 341 2.28 18.00 30.91
CA SER A 341 1.89 18.23 32.30
C SER A 341 0.97 17.12 32.82
N LEU A 342 0.01 16.65 32.02
CA LEU A 342 -0.89 15.55 32.39
C LEU A 342 -0.16 14.20 32.58
N LYS A 343 0.98 13.98 31.93
CA LYS A 343 1.80 12.77 32.12
C LYS A 343 2.66 12.79 33.40
N LYS A 344 2.75 13.93 34.09
CA LYS A 344 3.53 14.11 35.32
C LYS A 344 2.70 14.01 36.60
N LEU A 345 1.38 14.06 36.45
CA LEU A 345 0.40 13.75 37.50
C LEU A 345 0.05 12.27 37.40
#